data_AF-A0A822EQX2-F1
#
_entry.id   AF-A0A822EQX2-F1
#
_cell.length_a   1.000
_cell.length_b   1.000
_cell.length_c   1.000
_cell.angle_alpha   90.00
_cell.angle_beta   90.00
_cell.angle_gamma   90.00
#
_symmetry.space_group_name_H-M   'P 1'
#
loop_
_entity.id
_entity.type
_entity.pdbx_description
1 polymer ?
#
loop_
_entity_poly.entity_id
_entity_poly.type
_entity_poly.pdbx_seq_one_letter_code
_entity_poly.pdbx_strand_id
1 'polypeptide(L)'
;VNPNDQYILNDYSEEDTESQLACREGLELLCISIALVPLSVEQLLKENFFEYFLIDLILYCHYPSIRHTASEQILILTTHCSQGQTEHLLKYLIDKQFQIFNKYSEYLKIYSSYSSDFFFLLCRLLTFAYQNHIIPLNIEQQLHDEILWLKNIQLPIDDHLLRGHLNLARDLLQFQTSEHKRFYGIDQLLIQQIIEQFLFPASTLLYQFRSIKQQNNLLKQTNENDDDNELKEPSTPICQTSITISAAFDLLVILGTYCIDNLKLIDKYITDLFYSAPDSNLHEWDYSLPIGSRSNEGFVGLKNAGATCYMNSVLQQLFMIQPLRTALLSVKIPPEYGDDESEEDDLRRDTFDPISDGKSSIKDNKITVSPTKDTKNDRNEYNIQILRQIQRIFGHLLESKLQYYIPKGFWKIFKFAGEPVNLRDQQDAIEFLNTVVDSLDEALKTLNLPQICSKVLGGKFADQKICKDCPHRYSREEDFTLISVDIR
;
A
#
# COMPACT_ATOMS: atom_id res chain seq x y z
N VAL A 1 -10.08 36.17 -5.69
CA VAL A 1 -11.34 35.52 -5.27
C VAL A 1 -11.10 34.85 -3.92
N ASN A 2 -12.11 34.79 -3.05
CA ASN A 2 -12.02 34.49 -1.61
C ASN A 2 -11.71 32.99 -1.36
N PRO A 3 -10.84 32.59 -0.41
CA PRO A 3 -10.41 31.19 -0.24
C PRO A 3 -11.47 30.22 0.30
N ASN A 4 -12.70 30.68 0.55
CA ASN A 4 -13.74 29.90 1.23
C ASN A 4 -14.75 29.21 0.29
N ASP A 5 -14.60 29.32 -1.03
CA ASP A 5 -15.52 28.73 -2.01
C ASP A 5 -15.12 27.29 -2.39
N GLN A 6 -14.77 26.44 -1.41
CA GLN A 6 -14.36 25.05 -1.64
C GLN A 6 -15.52 24.04 -1.78
N TYR A 7 -16.77 24.49 -1.88
CA TYR A 7 -17.96 23.62 -1.98
C TYR A 7 -18.89 24.00 -3.13
N ILE A 8 -18.38 24.07 -4.36
CA ILE A 8 -19.23 24.04 -5.55
C ILE A 8 -18.71 22.94 -6.47
N LEU A 9 -19.13 21.71 -6.19
CA LEU A 9 -19.06 20.60 -7.12
C LEU A 9 -20.48 20.23 -7.54
N ASN A 10 -20.68 20.28 -8.86
CA ASN A 10 -21.70 19.61 -9.67
C ASN A 10 -23.10 20.23 -9.71
N ASP A 11 -23.22 21.29 -10.51
CA ASP A 11 -24.30 21.43 -11.50
C ASP A 11 -23.77 22.34 -12.62
N TYR A 12 -23.09 21.76 -13.62
CA TYR A 12 -22.67 22.53 -14.80
C TYR A 12 -23.86 22.67 -15.74
N SER A 13 -24.31 23.91 -15.94
CA SER A 13 -25.38 24.22 -16.88
C SER A 13 -24.92 24.00 -18.33
N GLU A 14 -25.84 23.77 -19.28
CA GLU A 14 -25.50 23.71 -20.71
C GLU A 14 -24.78 25.00 -21.19
N GLU A 15 -25.11 26.15 -20.59
CA GLU A 15 -24.44 27.44 -20.85
C GLU A 15 -22.96 27.45 -20.40
N ASP A 16 -22.61 26.72 -19.33
CA ASP A 16 -21.21 26.57 -18.90
C ASP A 16 -20.40 25.73 -19.89
N THR A 17 -21.03 24.76 -20.57
CA THR A 17 -20.35 23.94 -21.58
C THR A 17 -20.08 24.67 -22.88
N GLU A 18 -21.01 25.49 -23.37
CA GLU A 18 -20.77 26.34 -24.55
C GLU A 18 -19.71 27.41 -24.27
N SER A 19 -19.74 28.02 -23.08
CA SER A 19 -18.74 29.00 -22.65
C SER A 19 -17.33 28.40 -22.56
N GLN A 20 -17.21 27.18 -22.01
CA GLN A 20 -15.94 26.44 -21.99
C GLN A 20 -15.45 26.12 -23.40
N LEU A 21 -16.34 25.72 -24.31
CA LEU A 21 -15.98 25.45 -25.71
C LEU A 21 -15.45 26.70 -26.40
N ALA A 22 -16.15 27.83 -26.26
CA ALA A 22 -15.73 29.11 -26.82
C ALA A 22 -14.36 29.56 -26.29
N CYS A 23 -14.08 29.36 -24.99
CA CYS A 23 -12.76 29.60 -24.42
C CYS A 23 -11.68 28.73 -25.07
N ARG A 24 -11.94 27.43 -25.28
CA ARG A 24 -10.98 26.50 -25.89
C ARG A 24 -10.68 26.85 -27.33
N GLU A 25 -11.71 27.08 -28.15
CA GLU A 25 -11.56 27.52 -29.54
C GLU A 25 -10.84 28.88 -29.63
N GLY A 26 -11.11 29.78 -28.67
CA GLY A 26 -10.41 31.05 -28.56
C GLY A 26 -8.90 30.89 -28.30
N LEU A 27 -8.50 29.94 -27.45
CA LEU A 27 -7.09 29.63 -27.19
C LEU A 27 -6.40 29.02 -28.42
N GLU A 28 -7.08 28.13 -29.14
CA GLU A 28 -6.57 27.55 -30.39
C GLU A 28 -6.39 28.62 -31.47
N LEU A 29 -7.38 29.50 -31.64
CA LEU A 29 -7.31 30.60 -32.58
C LEU A 29 -6.19 31.58 -32.23
N LEU A 30 -6.01 31.88 -30.95
CA LEU A 30 -4.90 32.72 -30.47
C LEU A 30 -3.55 32.08 -30.80
N CYS A 31 -3.38 30.78 -30.54
CA CYS A 31 -2.15 30.05 -30.85
C CYS A 31 -1.82 30.10 -32.35
N ILE A 32 -2.81 29.80 -33.21
CA ILE A 32 -2.64 29.86 -34.67
C ILE A 32 -2.30 31.29 -35.11
N SER A 33 -2.97 32.29 -34.55
CA SER A 33 -2.74 33.69 -34.91
C SER A 33 -1.32 34.15 -34.59
N ILE A 34 -0.80 33.78 -33.42
CA ILE A 34 0.58 34.11 -33.02
C ILE A 34 1.58 33.32 -33.88
N ALA A 35 1.31 32.03 -34.16
CA ALA A 35 2.18 31.22 -35.01
C ALA A 35 2.29 31.77 -36.46
N LEU A 36 1.20 32.32 -37.00
CA LEU A 36 1.18 32.95 -38.33
C LEU A 36 1.86 34.33 -38.36
N VAL A 37 2.02 35.00 -37.22
CA VAL A 37 2.65 36.32 -37.11
C VAL A 37 3.74 36.32 -36.03
N PRO A 38 4.95 35.80 -36.33
CA PRO A 38 6.03 35.65 -35.34
C PRO A 38 6.44 36.96 -34.66
N LEU A 39 6.42 38.09 -35.38
CA LEU A 39 6.74 39.41 -34.81
C LEU A 39 5.84 39.80 -33.61
N SER A 40 4.64 39.24 -33.52
CA SER A 40 3.72 39.45 -32.39
C SER A 40 4.20 38.77 -31.11
N VAL A 41 5.01 37.70 -31.20
CA VAL A 41 5.59 37.03 -30.02
C VAL A 41 6.47 38.01 -29.24
N GLU A 42 7.37 38.72 -29.91
CA GLU A 42 8.26 39.68 -29.24
C GLU A 42 7.54 40.86 -28.59
N GLN A 43 6.36 41.23 -29.12
CA GLN A 43 5.51 42.24 -28.51
C GLN A 43 4.77 41.68 -27.29
N LEU A 44 4.19 40.48 -27.42
CA LEU A 44 3.47 39.80 -26.35
C LEU A 44 4.37 39.53 -25.13
N LEU A 45 5.63 39.14 -25.36
CA LEU A 45 6.60 38.89 -24.30
C LEU A 45 6.97 40.13 -23.47
N LYS A 46 6.76 41.34 -24.02
CA LYS A 46 7.03 42.61 -23.31
C LYS A 46 5.86 43.07 -22.45
N GLU A 47 4.69 42.48 -22.64
CA GLU A 47 3.47 42.92 -22.00
C GLU A 47 3.26 42.23 -20.66
N ASN A 48 3.08 43.01 -19.59
CA ASN A 48 2.89 42.48 -18.24
C ASN A 48 1.58 41.68 -18.11
N PHE A 49 0.57 41.94 -18.95
CA PHE A 49 -0.70 41.22 -18.89
C PHE A 49 -0.55 39.75 -19.28
N PHE A 50 0.44 39.40 -20.12
CA PHE A 50 0.64 38.03 -20.58
C PHE A 50 1.06 37.10 -19.43
N GLU A 51 1.80 37.63 -18.46
CA GLU A 51 2.14 36.89 -17.23
C GLU A 51 0.89 36.55 -16.42
N TYR A 52 0.01 37.53 -16.17
CA TYR A 52 -1.25 37.30 -15.45
C TYR A 52 -2.15 36.33 -16.20
N PHE A 53 -2.22 36.46 -17.52
CA PHE A 53 -3.00 35.57 -18.38
C PHE A 53 -2.55 34.10 -18.26
N LEU A 54 -1.24 33.84 -18.24
CA LEU A 54 -0.70 32.49 -18.05
C LEU A 54 -1.01 31.93 -16.66
N ILE A 55 -0.87 32.73 -15.60
CA ILE A 55 -1.17 32.31 -14.23
C ILE A 55 -2.67 32.00 -14.08
N ASP A 56 -3.53 32.89 -14.58
CA ASP A 56 -4.97 32.74 -14.48
C ASP A 56 -5.47 31.50 -15.23
N LEU A 57 -4.91 31.20 -16.40
CA LEU A 57 -5.30 30.04 -17.18
C LEU A 57 -4.76 28.72 -16.64
N ILE A 58 -3.51 28.66 -16.20
CA ILE A 58 -2.87 27.38 -15.86
C ILE A 58 -3.04 27.04 -14.38
N LEU A 59 -3.06 28.04 -13.49
CA LEU A 59 -3.08 27.83 -12.04
C LEU A 59 -4.45 28.13 -11.41
N TYR A 60 -5.07 29.26 -11.74
CA TYR A 60 -6.34 29.68 -11.10
C TYR A 60 -7.60 29.17 -11.80
N CYS A 61 -7.53 28.79 -13.08
CA CYS A 61 -8.69 28.29 -13.81
C CYS A 61 -9.17 26.97 -13.19
N HIS A 62 -10.43 26.93 -12.76
CA HIS A 62 -11.00 25.73 -12.15
C HIS A 62 -11.36 24.63 -13.16
N TYR A 63 -11.51 24.99 -14.45
CA TYR A 63 -11.95 24.07 -15.51
C TYR A 63 -10.78 23.26 -16.10
N PRO A 64 -10.72 21.92 -15.90
CA PRO A 64 -9.62 21.10 -16.40
C PRO A 64 -9.49 21.11 -17.93
N SER A 65 -10.62 21.17 -18.64
CA SER A 65 -10.68 21.23 -20.10
C SER A 65 -9.96 22.47 -20.66
N ILE A 66 -10.14 23.62 -20.02
CA ILE A 66 -9.50 24.89 -20.40
C ILE A 66 -8.01 24.84 -20.04
N ARG A 67 -7.64 24.39 -18.83
CA ARG A 67 -6.23 24.27 -18.42
C ARG A 67 -5.43 23.36 -19.36
N HIS A 68 -5.99 22.19 -19.68
CA HIS A 68 -5.37 21.24 -20.59
C HIS A 68 -5.17 21.85 -21.97
N THR A 69 -6.22 22.46 -22.53
CA THR A 69 -6.14 23.14 -23.83
C THR A 69 -5.10 24.25 -23.81
N ALA A 70 -5.07 25.08 -22.76
CA ALA A 70 -4.06 26.14 -22.61
C ALA A 70 -2.63 25.57 -22.59
N SER A 71 -2.39 24.51 -21.82
CA SER A 71 -1.08 23.83 -21.77
C SER A 71 -0.68 23.29 -23.15
N GLU A 72 -1.59 22.62 -23.86
CA GLU A 72 -1.30 22.10 -25.21
C GLU A 72 -1.00 23.23 -26.21
N GLN A 73 -1.82 24.28 -26.22
CA GLN A 73 -1.64 25.40 -27.14
C GLN A 73 -0.32 26.16 -26.88
N ILE A 74 0.06 26.35 -25.61
CA ILE A 74 1.36 26.95 -25.29
C ILE A 74 2.52 26.07 -25.78
N LEU A 75 2.42 24.75 -25.62
CA LEU A 75 3.43 23.82 -26.11
C LEU A 75 3.52 23.85 -27.65
N ILE A 76 2.38 23.86 -28.35
CA ILE A 76 2.32 23.98 -29.82
C ILE A 76 2.96 25.29 -30.26
N LEU A 77 2.60 26.41 -29.63
CA LEU A 77 3.19 27.71 -29.93
C LEU A 77 4.72 27.67 -29.78
N THR A 78 5.21 27.03 -28.73
CA THR A 78 6.65 26.96 -28.45
C THR A 78 7.39 26.04 -29.44
N THR A 79 6.73 25.05 -30.02
CA THR A 79 7.36 24.07 -30.94
C THR A 79 7.27 24.48 -32.42
N HIS A 80 6.26 25.27 -32.80
CA HIS A 80 5.98 25.62 -34.20
C HIS A 80 6.41 27.04 -34.62
N CYS A 81 6.96 27.85 -33.71
CA CYS A 81 7.52 29.16 -34.06
C CYS A 81 8.80 29.04 -34.93
N SER A 82 9.17 30.15 -35.61
CA SER A 82 10.42 30.21 -36.38
C SER A 82 11.65 30.01 -35.47
N GLN A 83 12.70 29.33 -35.97
CA GLN A 83 13.81 28.80 -35.16
C GLN A 83 14.43 29.81 -34.17
N GLY A 84 14.59 31.07 -34.55
CA GLY A 84 15.16 32.10 -33.66
C GLY A 84 14.23 32.56 -32.53
N GLN A 85 12.92 32.60 -32.77
CA GLN A 85 11.95 33.06 -31.76
C GLN A 85 11.50 31.95 -30.82
N THR A 86 11.55 30.70 -31.27
CA THR A 86 11.32 29.52 -30.44
C THR A 86 12.21 29.49 -29.20
N GLU A 87 13.51 29.78 -29.35
CA GLU A 87 14.44 29.81 -28.21
C GLU A 87 14.07 30.93 -27.20
N HIS A 88 13.76 32.12 -27.69
CA HIS A 88 13.40 33.26 -26.84
C HIS A 88 12.07 33.03 -26.09
N LEU A 89 11.05 32.53 -26.79
CA LEU A 89 9.76 32.20 -26.20
C LEU A 89 9.87 31.09 -25.16
N LEU A 90 10.61 30.03 -25.48
CA LEU A 90 10.83 28.90 -24.58
C LEU A 90 11.53 29.33 -23.29
N LYS A 91 12.63 30.09 -23.40
CA LYS A 91 13.35 30.61 -22.22
C LYS A 91 12.46 31.51 -21.37
N TYR A 92 11.68 32.40 -22.00
CA TYR A 92 10.76 33.27 -21.28
C TYR A 92 9.70 32.47 -20.53
N LEU A 93 9.05 31.51 -21.18
CA LEU A 93 7.98 30.71 -20.56
C LEU A 93 8.50 29.87 -19.38
N ILE A 94 9.71 29.30 -19.51
CA ILE A 94 10.34 28.55 -18.41
C ILE A 94 10.70 29.48 -17.26
N ASP A 95 11.37 30.62 -17.52
CA ASP A 95 11.75 31.58 -16.49
C ASP A 95 10.52 32.15 -15.76
N LYS A 96 9.44 32.44 -16.50
CA LYS A 96 8.18 32.87 -15.90
C LYS A 96 7.53 31.79 -15.07
N GLN A 97 7.51 30.53 -15.51
CA GLN A 97 6.98 29.45 -14.70
C GLN A 97 7.81 29.22 -13.43
N PHE A 98 9.13 29.34 -13.47
CA PHE A 98 9.97 29.33 -12.26
C PHE A 98 9.66 30.51 -11.34
N GLN A 99 9.51 31.73 -11.86
CA GLN A 99 9.12 32.90 -11.07
C GLN A 99 7.76 32.68 -10.39
N ILE A 100 6.78 32.14 -11.12
CA ILE A 100 5.45 31.83 -10.60
C ILE A 100 5.56 30.77 -9.51
N PHE A 101 6.27 29.69 -9.78
CA PHE A 101 6.48 28.59 -8.86
C PHE A 101 7.10 29.05 -7.53
N ASN A 102 8.17 29.85 -7.59
CA ASN A 102 8.85 30.35 -6.39
C ASN A 102 8.01 31.38 -5.62
N LYS A 103 7.38 32.33 -6.33
CA LYS A 103 6.62 33.44 -5.74
C LYS A 103 5.28 33.01 -5.16
N TYR A 104 4.64 32.02 -5.76
CA TYR A 104 3.29 31.56 -5.40
C TYR A 104 3.29 30.13 -4.85
N SER A 105 4.41 29.67 -4.28
CA SER A 105 4.55 28.33 -3.69
C SER A 105 3.49 28.02 -2.61
N GLU A 106 3.08 29.01 -1.82
CA GLU A 106 1.98 28.86 -0.85
C GLU A 106 0.62 28.67 -1.53
N TYR A 107 0.37 29.32 -2.67
CA TYR A 107 -0.87 29.17 -3.43
C TYR A 107 -0.93 27.83 -4.17
N LEU A 108 0.21 27.31 -4.65
CA LEU A 108 0.29 25.96 -5.23
C LEU A 108 -0.17 24.87 -4.24
N LYS A 109 0.04 25.06 -2.93
CA LYS A 109 -0.50 24.17 -1.90
C LYS A 109 -2.03 24.26 -1.77
N ILE A 110 -2.61 25.44 -2.00
CA ILE A 110 -4.06 25.66 -1.96
C ILE A 110 -4.75 25.01 -3.18
N TYR A 111 -4.08 25.02 -4.34
CA TYR A 111 -4.57 24.46 -5.60
C TYR A 111 -3.89 23.13 -5.96
N SER A 112 -3.45 22.34 -4.97
CA SER A 112 -2.65 21.13 -5.18
C SER A 112 -3.28 20.14 -6.16
N SER A 113 -4.60 19.93 -6.05
CA SER A 113 -5.38 19.05 -6.92
C SER A 113 -5.41 19.50 -8.39
N TYR A 114 -5.23 20.79 -8.66
CA TYR A 114 -5.25 21.38 -10.00
C TYR A 114 -3.85 21.67 -10.56
N SER A 115 -2.81 21.51 -9.75
CA SER A 115 -1.42 21.82 -10.12
C SER A 115 -0.82 20.90 -11.19
N SER A 116 -1.48 19.79 -11.51
CA SER A 116 -0.98 18.79 -12.48
C SER A 116 -0.66 19.40 -13.85
N ASP A 117 -1.55 20.23 -14.39
CA ASP A 117 -1.38 20.83 -15.72
C ASP A 117 -0.22 21.84 -15.75
N PHE A 118 -0.02 22.57 -14.64
CA PHE A 118 1.12 23.48 -14.45
C PHE A 118 2.45 22.74 -14.52
N PHE A 119 2.61 21.70 -13.71
CA PHE A 119 3.84 20.89 -13.73
C PHE A 119 4.01 20.16 -15.07
N PHE A 120 2.91 19.68 -15.66
CA PHE A 120 2.94 19.02 -16.95
C PHE A 120 3.51 19.93 -18.05
N LEU A 121 3.01 21.17 -18.15
CA LEU A 121 3.52 22.15 -19.10
C LEU A 121 5.01 22.43 -18.84
N LEU A 122 5.39 22.74 -17.60
CA LEU A 122 6.78 23.04 -17.23
C LEU A 122 7.73 21.90 -17.60
N CYS A 123 7.38 20.66 -17.24
CA CYS A 123 8.15 19.46 -17.54
C CYS A 123 8.28 19.24 -19.06
N ARG A 124 7.21 19.47 -19.84
CA ARG A 124 7.23 19.35 -21.30
C ARG A 124 8.12 20.40 -21.95
N LEU A 125 8.06 21.65 -21.49
CA LEU A 125 8.93 22.73 -21.96
C LEU A 125 10.41 22.44 -21.63
N LEU A 126 10.70 21.96 -20.42
CA LEU A 126 12.06 21.55 -20.04
C LEU A 126 12.57 20.38 -20.88
N THR A 127 11.74 19.36 -21.11
CA THR A 127 12.10 18.23 -21.99
C THR A 127 12.43 18.73 -23.40
N PHE A 128 11.61 19.62 -23.95
CA PHE A 128 11.82 20.19 -25.28
C PHE A 128 13.09 21.05 -25.33
N ALA A 129 13.36 21.85 -24.29
CA ALA A 129 14.58 22.64 -24.17
C ALA A 129 15.82 21.74 -24.16
N TYR A 130 15.79 20.64 -23.39
CA TYR A 130 16.87 19.66 -23.32
C TYR A 130 17.16 19.02 -24.69
N GLN A 131 16.11 18.56 -25.38
CA GLN A 131 16.22 17.91 -26.70
C GLN A 131 16.79 18.84 -27.78
N ASN A 132 16.52 20.14 -27.69
CA ASN A 132 17.04 21.14 -28.62
C ASN A 132 18.33 21.81 -28.13
N HIS A 133 18.95 21.31 -27.05
CA HIS A 133 20.16 21.86 -26.44
C HIS A 133 20.05 23.34 -26.02
N ILE A 134 18.85 23.79 -25.67
CA ILE A 134 18.58 25.12 -25.14
C ILE A 134 18.69 25.05 -23.62
N ILE A 135 19.57 25.86 -23.02
CA ILE A 135 19.76 25.92 -21.57
C ILE A 135 18.96 27.11 -21.01
N PRO A 136 17.91 26.86 -20.19
CA PRO A 136 17.19 27.94 -19.50
C PRO A 136 18.04 28.57 -18.40
N LEU A 137 17.63 29.75 -17.95
CA LEU A 137 18.26 30.43 -16.82
C LEU A 137 17.86 29.74 -15.50
N ASN A 138 18.72 29.84 -14.47
CA ASN A 138 18.46 29.41 -13.09
C ASN A 138 18.22 27.90 -12.85
N ILE A 139 18.55 27.01 -13.80
CA ILE A 139 18.35 25.56 -13.66
C ILE A 139 19.00 24.98 -12.40
N GLU A 140 20.24 25.36 -12.10
CA GLU A 140 20.97 24.85 -10.93
C GLU A 140 20.33 25.29 -9.61
N GLN A 141 19.92 26.57 -9.51
CA GLN A 141 19.25 27.09 -8.34
C GLN A 141 17.91 26.42 -8.12
N GLN A 142 17.10 26.29 -9.19
CA GLN A 142 15.81 25.60 -9.12
C GLN A 142 15.96 24.13 -8.73
N LEU A 143 16.97 23.43 -9.26
CA LEU A 143 17.23 22.05 -8.85
C LEU A 143 17.60 21.95 -7.37
N HIS A 144 18.41 22.87 -6.87
CA HIS A 144 18.77 22.92 -5.45
C HIS A 144 17.53 23.13 -4.57
N ASP A 145 16.69 24.10 -4.93
CA ASP A 145 15.45 24.40 -4.22
C ASP A 145 14.47 23.22 -4.23
N GLU A 146 14.32 22.55 -5.38
CA GLU A 146 13.48 21.34 -5.50
C GLU A 146 13.98 20.19 -4.62
N ILE A 147 15.28 19.93 -4.62
CA ILE A 147 15.85 18.84 -3.80
C ILE A 147 15.71 19.17 -2.31
N LEU A 148 15.87 20.44 -1.93
CA LEU A 148 15.64 20.89 -0.56
C LEU A 148 14.16 20.77 -0.17
N TRP A 149 13.24 21.04 -1.09
CA TRP A 149 11.81 20.80 -0.88
C TRP A 149 11.52 19.30 -0.67
N LEU A 150 12.02 18.44 -1.56
CA LEU A 150 11.88 16.97 -1.46
C LEU A 150 12.44 16.43 -0.14
N LYS A 151 13.53 17.01 0.35
CA LYS A 151 14.15 16.62 1.63
C LYS A 151 13.28 16.92 2.84
N ASN A 152 12.52 18.01 2.80
CA ASN A 152 11.77 18.54 3.93
C ASN A 152 10.28 18.23 3.88
N ILE A 153 9.85 17.27 3.04
CA ILE A 153 8.45 16.87 2.93
C ILE A 153 7.95 16.26 4.24
N GLN A 154 6.73 16.64 4.63
CA GLN A 154 5.98 16.03 5.72
C GLN A 154 4.60 15.61 5.21
N LEU A 155 4.13 14.44 5.66
CA LEU A 155 2.78 13.96 5.38
C LEU A 155 1.75 14.69 6.28
N PRO A 156 0.51 14.93 5.82
CA PRO A 156 -0.08 14.53 4.54
C PRO A 156 0.27 15.49 3.38
N ILE A 157 0.42 14.94 2.18
CA ILE A 157 0.64 15.70 0.95
C ILE A 157 -0.29 15.20 -0.17
N ASP A 158 -0.71 16.12 -1.03
CA ASP A 158 -1.48 15.80 -2.22
C ASP A 158 -0.61 15.07 -3.27
N ASP A 159 -1.13 13.98 -3.84
CA ASP A 159 -0.41 13.14 -4.80
C ASP A 159 -0.04 13.89 -6.08
N HIS A 160 -0.87 14.81 -6.56
CA HIS A 160 -0.63 15.57 -7.78
C HIS A 160 0.53 16.55 -7.59
N LEU A 161 0.56 17.22 -6.43
CA LEU A 161 1.64 18.12 -6.06
C LEU A 161 2.96 17.35 -5.93
N LEU A 162 2.99 16.26 -5.16
CA LEU A 162 4.18 15.42 -4.99
C LEU A 162 4.71 14.91 -6.33
N ARG A 163 3.83 14.40 -7.19
CA ARG A 163 4.18 13.95 -8.54
C ARG A 163 4.80 15.08 -9.37
N GLY A 164 4.26 16.29 -9.27
CA GLY A 164 4.77 17.48 -9.95
C GLY A 164 6.22 17.78 -9.58
N HIS A 165 6.52 17.87 -8.28
CA HIS A 165 7.88 18.11 -7.79
C HIS A 165 8.86 17.00 -8.15
N LEU A 166 8.46 15.72 -8.06
CA LEU A 166 9.31 14.60 -8.47
C LEU A 166 9.67 14.65 -9.97
N ASN A 167 8.69 14.96 -10.82
CA ASN A 167 8.92 15.11 -12.27
C ASN A 167 9.77 16.34 -12.60
N LEU A 168 9.57 17.45 -11.88
CA LEU A 168 10.36 18.66 -12.05
C LEU A 168 11.83 18.40 -11.69
N ALA A 169 12.10 17.79 -10.53
CA ALA A 169 13.44 17.38 -10.14
C ALA A 169 14.07 16.43 -11.18
N ARG A 170 13.29 15.49 -11.71
CA ARG A 170 13.74 14.56 -12.76
C ARG A 170 14.18 15.32 -14.02
N ASP A 171 13.38 16.25 -14.50
CA ASP A 171 13.64 16.96 -15.75
C ASP A 171 14.77 18.00 -15.58
N LEU A 172 14.88 18.64 -14.42
CA LEU A 172 16.02 19.51 -14.09
C LEU A 172 17.35 18.75 -14.02
N LEU A 173 17.35 17.51 -13.52
CA LEU A 173 18.53 16.63 -13.49
C LEU A 173 19.03 16.23 -14.88
N GLN A 174 18.20 16.29 -15.93
CA GLN A 174 18.63 16.00 -17.29
C GLN A 174 19.72 16.96 -17.78
N PHE A 175 19.67 18.22 -17.33
CA PHE A 175 20.64 19.26 -17.68
C PHE A 175 21.96 19.18 -16.90
N GLN A 176 22.07 18.29 -15.91
CA GLN A 176 23.21 18.23 -15.02
C GLN A 176 24.31 17.28 -15.51
N THR A 177 25.55 17.61 -15.18
CA THR A 177 26.71 16.74 -15.42
C THR A 177 26.70 15.52 -14.50
N SER A 178 27.47 14.49 -14.86
CA SER A 178 27.61 13.27 -14.04
C SER A 178 28.12 13.56 -12.62
N GLU A 179 29.01 14.55 -12.46
CA GLU A 179 29.54 14.99 -11.17
C GLU A 179 28.45 15.62 -10.28
N HIS A 180 27.62 16.49 -10.85
CA HIS A 180 26.52 17.12 -10.12
C HIS A 180 25.45 16.09 -9.74
N LYS A 181 25.15 15.14 -10.64
CA LYS A 181 24.27 14.00 -10.31
C LYS A 181 24.83 13.16 -9.15
N ARG A 182 26.15 12.92 -9.12
CA ARG A 182 26.83 12.21 -8.02
C ARG A 182 26.72 13.00 -6.72
N PHE A 183 26.91 14.32 -6.76
CA PHE A 183 26.75 15.19 -5.60
C PHE A 183 25.35 15.10 -5.00
N TYR A 184 24.30 15.23 -5.82
CA TYR A 184 22.93 15.12 -5.32
C TYR A 184 22.55 13.70 -4.88
N GLY A 185 22.98 12.68 -5.64
CA GLY A 185 22.64 11.29 -5.36
C GLY A 185 23.30 10.75 -4.09
N ILE A 186 24.62 10.88 -3.98
CA ILE A 186 25.44 10.29 -2.91
C ILE A 186 25.73 11.32 -1.82
N ASP A 187 26.35 12.44 -2.17
CA ASP A 187 26.87 13.38 -1.16
C ASP A 187 25.73 14.08 -0.41
N GLN A 188 24.59 14.30 -1.08
CA GLN A 188 23.35 14.80 -0.50
C GLN A 188 22.35 13.70 -0.10
N LEU A 189 22.70 12.42 -0.25
CA LEU A 189 21.87 11.26 0.15
C LEU A 189 20.47 11.21 -0.46
N LEU A 190 20.24 11.82 -1.63
CA LEU A 190 18.91 11.83 -2.25
C LEU A 190 18.46 10.42 -2.65
N ILE A 191 19.37 9.57 -3.15
CA ILE A 191 19.04 8.18 -3.52
C ILE A 191 18.58 7.40 -2.30
N GLN A 192 19.31 7.52 -1.18
CA GLN A 192 18.95 6.88 0.07
C GLN A 192 17.58 7.35 0.53
N GLN A 193 17.31 8.66 0.50
CA GLN A 193 16.03 9.19 0.94
C GLN A 193 14.85 8.67 0.08
N ILE A 194 14.99 8.65 -1.24
CA ILE A 194 13.93 8.14 -2.13
C ILE A 194 13.66 6.66 -1.85
N ILE A 195 14.70 5.85 -1.67
CA ILE A 195 14.55 4.41 -1.41
C ILE A 195 13.96 4.17 -0.02
N GLU A 196 14.51 4.80 1.02
CA GLU A 196 14.17 4.48 2.42
C GLU A 196 12.90 5.19 2.92
N GLN A 197 12.57 6.39 2.42
CA GLN A 197 11.43 7.17 2.90
C GLN A 197 10.28 7.24 1.89
N PHE A 198 10.59 7.34 0.59
CA PHE A 198 9.54 7.52 -0.42
C PHE A 198 8.95 6.18 -0.87
N LEU A 199 9.81 5.19 -1.14
CA LEU A 199 9.41 3.93 -1.76
C LEU A 199 9.30 2.76 -0.77
N PHE A 200 10.36 2.48 0.01
CA PHE A 200 10.50 1.23 0.76
C PHE A 200 10.89 1.37 2.25
N PRO A 201 10.18 2.15 3.08
CA PRO A 201 10.47 2.22 4.52
C PRO A 201 10.38 0.88 5.23
N ALA A 202 9.37 0.07 4.91
CA ALA A 202 9.16 -1.23 5.52
C ALA A 202 10.28 -2.24 5.18
N SER A 203 10.67 -2.32 3.90
CA SER A 203 11.77 -3.19 3.47
C SER A 203 13.10 -2.75 4.08
N THR A 204 13.31 -1.44 4.20
CA THR A 204 14.52 -0.87 4.83
C THR A 204 14.60 -1.27 6.31
N LEU A 205 13.51 -1.14 7.05
CA LEU A 205 13.45 -1.55 8.45
C LEU A 205 13.69 -3.06 8.62
N LEU A 206 13.14 -3.87 7.71
CA LEU A 206 13.38 -5.32 7.70
C LEU A 206 14.84 -5.67 7.43
N TYR A 207 15.47 -4.99 6.47
CA TYR A 207 16.90 -5.17 6.19
C TYR A 207 17.77 -4.79 7.38
N GLN A 208 17.49 -3.66 8.04
CA GLN A 208 18.16 -3.24 9.26
C GLN A 208 18.00 -4.29 10.38
N PHE A 209 16.79 -4.81 10.57
CA PHE A 209 16.55 -5.87 11.54
C PHE A 209 17.33 -7.15 11.24
N ARG A 210 17.35 -7.59 9.97
CA ARG A 210 18.10 -8.78 9.53
C ARG A 210 19.60 -8.62 9.74
N SER A 211 20.16 -7.47 9.36
CA SER A 211 21.58 -7.18 9.55
C SER A 211 21.97 -7.16 11.03
N ILE A 212 21.15 -6.58 11.91
CA ILE A 212 21.35 -6.62 13.36
C ILE A 212 21.28 -8.06 13.89
N LYS A 213 20.28 -8.85 13.48
CA LYS A 213 20.16 -10.27 13.89
C LYS A 213 21.36 -11.10 13.45
N GLN A 214 21.89 -10.87 12.25
CA GLN A 214 23.12 -11.52 11.76
C GLN A 214 24.35 -11.10 12.58
N GLN A 215 24.51 -9.81 12.88
CA GLN A 215 25.60 -9.30 13.74
C GLN A 215 25.52 -9.85 15.17
N ASN A 216 24.32 -9.90 15.75
CA ASN A 216 24.12 -10.44 17.09
C ASN A 216 24.30 -11.97 17.12
N ASN A 217 23.90 -12.69 16.08
CA ASN A 217 24.20 -14.13 15.97
C ASN A 217 25.70 -14.42 15.82
N LEU A 218 26.50 -13.48 15.32
CA LEU A 218 27.98 -13.54 15.36
C LEU A 218 28.56 -13.21 16.75
N LEU A 219 27.82 -12.47 17.57
CA LEU A 219 28.20 -12.02 18.93
C LEU A 219 27.57 -12.82 20.08
N LYS A 220 26.74 -13.84 19.78
CA LYS A 220 26.17 -14.81 20.74
C LYS A 220 27.23 -15.77 21.33
N GLN A 221 28.29 -15.20 21.90
CA GLN A 221 29.09 -15.81 22.95
C GLN A 221 29.10 -15.01 24.26
N THR A 222 28.51 -13.82 24.34
CA THR A 222 28.49 -13.10 25.63
C THR A 222 27.20 -12.32 25.88
N ASN A 223 26.44 -12.87 26.83
CA ASN A 223 25.52 -12.24 27.78
C ASN A 223 24.15 -11.71 27.34
N GLU A 224 23.18 -12.24 28.07
CA GLU A 224 21.77 -11.91 28.19
C GLU A 224 21.58 -10.43 28.61
N ASN A 225 20.74 -9.72 27.86
CA ASN A 225 19.81 -8.65 28.26
C ASN A 225 19.32 -7.96 26.96
N ASP A 226 18.37 -8.59 26.27
CA ASP A 226 17.86 -8.20 24.93
C ASP A 226 16.49 -7.51 25.00
N ASP A 227 16.21 -6.73 26.05
CA ASP A 227 14.88 -6.13 26.30
C ASP A 227 14.64 -4.78 25.59
N ASP A 228 15.62 -4.21 24.86
CA ASP A 228 15.51 -2.85 24.29
C ASP A 228 15.47 -2.77 22.75
N ASN A 229 15.32 -3.90 22.03
CA ASN A 229 15.10 -3.87 20.58
C ASN A 229 13.61 -3.72 20.25
N GLU A 230 12.99 -2.63 20.72
CA GLU A 230 11.62 -2.27 20.36
C GLU A 230 11.58 -1.99 18.84
N LEU A 231 11.02 -2.94 18.08
CA LEU A 231 10.77 -2.81 16.65
C LEU A 231 9.87 -1.61 16.41
N LYS A 232 10.46 -0.49 16.01
CA LYS A 232 9.70 0.70 15.60
C LYS A 232 8.80 0.35 14.43
N GLU A 233 7.56 0.85 14.44
CA GLU A 233 6.72 0.72 13.26
C GLU A 233 7.40 1.41 12.06
N PRO A 234 7.39 0.77 10.87
CA PRO A 234 7.92 1.40 9.69
C PRO A 234 7.11 2.65 9.38
N SER A 235 7.79 3.76 9.09
CA SER A 235 7.16 4.99 8.66
C SER A 235 6.33 4.75 7.39
N THR A 236 5.21 5.45 7.27
CA THR A 236 4.39 5.40 6.05
C THR A 236 5.22 5.91 4.88
N PRO A 237 5.27 5.21 3.73
CA PRO A 237 5.94 5.71 2.54
C PRO A 237 5.33 7.04 2.09
N ILE A 238 6.17 7.97 1.64
CA ILE A 238 5.72 9.25 1.09
C ILE A 238 4.96 9.03 -0.23
N CYS A 239 5.41 8.09 -1.08
CA CYS A 239 4.69 7.71 -2.30
C CYS A 239 3.69 6.60 -2.02
N GLN A 240 2.40 6.95 -2.01
CA GLN A 240 1.32 6.00 -1.66
C GLN A 240 0.54 5.49 -2.87
N THR A 241 0.67 6.16 -4.02
CA THR A 241 -0.11 5.89 -5.23
C THR A 241 0.77 5.46 -6.39
N SER A 242 0.19 4.74 -7.35
CA SER A 242 0.93 4.29 -8.55
C SER A 242 1.59 5.45 -9.32
N ILE A 243 0.93 6.61 -9.35
CA ILE A 243 1.44 7.81 -10.05
C ILE A 243 2.66 8.44 -9.35
N THR A 244 2.70 8.46 -8.01
CA THR A 244 3.82 9.01 -7.24
C THR A 244 4.98 8.02 -7.17
N ILE A 245 4.68 6.72 -7.01
CA ILE A 245 5.65 5.62 -7.07
C ILE A 245 6.37 5.62 -8.43
N SER A 246 5.64 5.70 -9.54
CA SER A 246 6.23 5.77 -10.88
C SER A 246 7.15 6.98 -11.04
N ALA A 247 6.74 8.16 -10.57
CA ALA A 247 7.56 9.37 -10.66
C ALA A 247 8.84 9.28 -9.82
N ALA A 248 8.79 8.66 -8.64
CA ALA A 248 9.95 8.41 -7.80
C ALA A 248 10.93 7.41 -8.45
N PHE A 249 10.44 6.37 -9.13
CA PHE A 249 11.29 5.49 -9.91
C PHE A 249 11.95 6.20 -11.10
N ASP A 250 11.19 7.01 -11.85
CA ASP A 250 11.76 7.80 -12.94
C ASP A 250 12.89 8.73 -12.45
N LEU A 251 12.74 9.28 -11.24
CA LEU A 251 13.76 10.11 -10.60
C LEU A 251 15.03 9.29 -10.25
N LEU A 252 14.88 8.07 -9.73
CA LEU A 252 16.02 7.16 -9.49
C LEU A 252 16.72 6.79 -10.81
N VAL A 253 15.96 6.52 -11.86
CA VAL A 253 16.51 6.20 -13.19
C VAL A 253 17.34 7.37 -13.72
N ILE A 254 16.85 8.61 -13.65
CA ILE A 254 17.62 9.75 -14.18
C ILE A 254 18.87 10.06 -13.35
N LEU A 255 18.84 9.81 -12.03
CA LEU A 255 20.00 9.93 -11.15
C LEU A 255 21.08 8.91 -11.49
N GLY A 256 20.72 7.68 -11.86
CA GLY A 256 21.65 6.65 -12.32
C GLY A 256 22.10 6.82 -13.78
N THR A 257 21.27 7.45 -14.62
CA THR A 257 21.56 7.62 -16.05
C THR A 257 22.77 8.54 -16.27
N TYR A 258 23.79 7.99 -16.95
CA TYR A 258 25.10 8.63 -17.14
C TYR A 258 25.86 8.94 -15.83
N CYS A 259 25.56 8.27 -14.72
CA CYS A 259 26.30 8.37 -13.46
C CYS A 259 26.51 6.97 -12.84
N ILE A 260 27.69 6.38 -13.07
CA ILE A 260 27.99 5.00 -12.65
C ILE A 260 27.96 4.84 -11.13
N ASP A 261 28.43 5.83 -10.38
CA ASP A 261 28.48 5.75 -8.91
C ASP A 261 27.06 5.70 -8.32
N ASN A 262 26.15 6.55 -8.81
CA ASN A 262 24.74 6.52 -8.43
C ASN A 262 24.09 5.18 -8.80
N LEU A 263 24.35 4.67 -10.01
CA LEU A 263 23.80 3.40 -10.47
C LEU A 263 24.24 2.24 -9.56
N LYS A 264 25.52 2.17 -9.20
CA LYS A 264 26.06 1.17 -8.27
C LYS A 264 25.39 1.26 -6.89
N LEU A 265 25.12 2.47 -6.41
CA LEU A 265 24.44 2.66 -5.13
C LEU A 265 23.00 2.17 -5.18
N ILE A 266 22.26 2.51 -6.24
CA ILE A 266 20.87 2.06 -6.46
C ILE A 266 20.84 0.53 -6.54
N ASP A 267 21.69 -0.07 -7.37
CA ASP A 267 21.81 -1.53 -7.51
C ASP A 267 22.08 -2.22 -6.18
N LYS A 268 23.03 -1.68 -5.40
CA LYS A 268 23.32 -2.17 -4.05
C LYS A 268 22.10 -2.11 -3.14
N TYR A 269 21.41 -0.98 -3.06
CA TYR A 269 20.22 -0.85 -2.20
C TYR A 269 19.13 -1.85 -2.60
N ILE A 270 18.81 -1.98 -3.89
CA ILE A 270 17.79 -2.91 -4.36
C ILE A 270 18.21 -4.36 -4.08
N THR A 271 19.47 -4.71 -4.32
CA THR A 271 20.03 -6.03 -4.01
C THR A 271 19.95 -6.34 -2.52
N ASP A 272 20.39 -5.40 -1.68
CA ASP A 272 20.40 -5.55 -0.22
C ASP A 272 18.97 -5.66 0.34
N LEU A 273 18.00 -4.89 -0.18
CA LEU A 273 16.62 -4.88 0.31
C LEU A 273 15.85 -6.15 -0.08
N PHE A 274 16.02 -6.65 -1.30
CA PHE A 274 15.14 -7.68 -1.85
C PHE A 274 15.83 -9.02 -2.12
N TYR A 275 17.17 -9.05 -2.23
CA TYR A 275 17.92 -10.22 -2.69
C TYR A 275 19.03 -10.67 -1.72
N SER A 276 19.10 -10.10 -0.51
CA SER A 276 20.10 -10.45 0.52
C SER A 276 19.76 -11.70 1.33
N ALA A 277 18.51 -12.16 1.31
CA ALA A 277 18.11 -13.39 1.99
C ALA A 277 18.41 -14.61 1.11
N PRO A 278 18.95 -15.70 1.68
CA PRO A 278 19.03 -16.99 1.00
C PRO A 278 17.64 -17.65 0.96
N ASP A 279 16.65 -16.99 0.35
CA ASP A 279 15.33 -17.58 0.15
C ASP A 279 15.17 -18.04 -1.30
N SER A 280 15.02 -19.37 -1.39
CA SER A 280 14.31 -20.14 -2.40
C SER A 280 14.51 -19.75 -3.86
N ASN A 281 15.19 -20.63 -4.59
CA ASN A 281 15.13 -20.74 -6.06
C ASN A 281 13.79 -20.19 -6.58
N LEU A 282 13.84 -19.07 -7.31
CA LEU A 282 12.72 -18.57 -8.09
C LEU A 282 12.28 -19.73 -9.01
N HIS A 283 11.26 -20.48 -8.60
CA HIS A 283 10.58 -21.37 -9.53
C HIS A 283 9.81 -20.45 -10.48
N GLU A 284 10.15 -20.48 -11.77
CA GLU A 284 9.76 -19.54 -12.84
C GLU A 284 8.25 -19.25 -12.99
N TRP A 285 7.38 -19.91 -12.22
CA TRP A 285 5.92 -19.90 -12.39
C TRP A 285 5.13 -19.36 -11.19
N ASP A 286 5.79 -18.99 -10.08
CA ASP A 286 5.11 -18.41 -8.91
C ASP A 286 4.80 -16.92 -9.11
N TYR A 287 3.89 -16.61 -10.03
CA TYR A 287 3.32 -15.26 -10.14
C TYR A 287 2.25 -15.07 -9.06
N SER A 288 2.63 -14.50 -7.92
CA SER A 288 1.70 -13.95 -6.95
C SER A 288 1.44 -12.48 -7.26
N LEU A 289 0.17 -12.09 -7.35
CA LEU A 289 -0.18 -10.67 -7.44
C LEU A 289 0.35 -9.94 -6.20
N PRO A 290 0.89 -8.72 -6.34
CA PRO A 290 1.31 -7.91 -5.20
C PRO A 290 0.16 -7.81 -4.19
N ILE A 291 0.43 -8.17 -2.93
CA ILE A 291 -0.55 -8.02 -1.85
C ILE A 291 -0.79 -6.52 -1.67
N GLY A 292 -2.02 -6.07 -1.92
CA GLY A 292 -2.38 -4.67 -1.75
C GLY A 292 -2.31 -4.21 -0.30
N SER A 293 -2.45 -2.91 -0.07
CA SER A 293 -2.69 -2.37 1.27
C SER A 293 -4.09 -2.72 1.79
N ARG A 294 -4.27 -2.60 3.10
CA ARG A 294 -5.58 -2.66 3.76
C ARG A 294 -6.55 -1.68 3.09
N SER A 295 -7.82 -2.08 2.95
CA SER A 295 -8.83 -1.21 2.35
C SER A 295 -9.03 0.07 3.16
N ASN A 296 -9.47 1.15 2.52
CA ASN A 296 -9.79 2.41 3.21
C ASN A 296 -10.88 2.25 4.28
N GLU A 297 -11.80 1.29 4.09
CA GLU A 297 -12.82 0.89 5.09
C GLU A 297 -12.22 0.18 6.32
N GLY A 298 -10.92 -0.09 6.33
CA GLY A 298 -10.23 -0.70 7.45
C GLY A 298 -10.46 -2.20 7.62
N PHE A 299 -10.88 -2.94 6.58
CA PHE A 299 -11.03 -4.40 6.67
C PHE A 299 -9.88 -5.16 6.01
N VAL A 300 -9.60 -6.36 6.54
CA VAL A 300 -8.56 -7.28 6.07
C VAL A 300 -9.24 -8.58 5.64
N GLY A 301 -8.93 -9.07 4.44
CA GLY A 301 -9.44 -10.34 3.93
C GLY A 301 -8.71 -11.57 4.49
N LEU A 302 -9.21 -12.75 4.14
CA LEU A 302 -8.50 -14.02 4.33
C LEU A 302 -8.27 -14.67 2.98
N LYS A 303 -7.05 -15.15 2.73
CA LYS A 303 -6.72 -15.88 1.50
C LYS A 303 -7.52 -17.17 1.41
N ASN A 304 -7.99 -17.51 0.22
CA ASN A 304 -8.55 -18.84 -0.07
C ASN A 304 -7.43 -19.76 -0.57
N ALA A 305 -7.27 -20.94 0.06
CA ALA A 305 -6.28 -21.95 -0.32
C ALA A 305 -6.76 -22.92 -1.42
N GLY A 306 -7.93 -22.65 -2.01
CA GLY A 306 -8.57 -23.46 -3.05
C GLY A 306 -10.08 -23.48 -2.82
N ALA A 307 -10.50 -24.29 -1.86
CA ALA A 307 -11.90 -24.46 -1.45
C ALA A 307 -12.11 -24.14 0.04
N THR A 308 -11.35 -23.20 0.62
CA THR A 308 -11.45 -22.83 2.03
C THR A 308 -12.36 -21.63 2.29
N CYS A 309 -13.24 -21.29 1.34
CA CYS A 309 -14.13 -20.14 1.48
C CYS A 309 -15.13 -20.32 2.64
N TYR A 310 -15.53 -21.56 2.94
CA TYR A 310 -16.39 -21.88 4.10
C TYR A 310 -15.72 -21.52 5.43
N MET A 311 -14.39 -21.73 5.53
CA MET A 311 -13.62 -21.32 6.71
C MET A 311 -13.60 -19.79 6.81
N ASN A 312 -13.28 -19.13 5.69
CA ASN A 312 -13.13 -17.67 5.65
C ASN A 312 -14.43 -16.96 6.01
N SER A 313 -15.58 -17.41 5.48
CA SER A 313 -16.88 -16.81 5.80
C SER A 313 -17.23 -16.92 7.28
N VAL A 314 -16.98 -18.09 7.90
CA VAL A 314 -17.26 -18.31 9.32
C VAL A 314 -16.31 -17.51 10.20
N LEU A 315 -15.01 -17.53 9.92
CA LEU A 315 -14.00 -16.81 10.70
C LEU A 315 -14.23 -15.30 10.66
N GLN A 316 -14.56 -14.74 9.49
CA GLN A 316 -14.92 -13.33 9.36
C GLN A 316 -16.19 -13.01 10.15
N GLN A 317 -17.22 -13.87 10.09
CA GLN A 317 -18.46 -13.68 10.85
C GLN A 317 -18.21 -13.69 12.37
N LEU A 318 -17.41 -14.65 12.87
CA LEU A 318 -17.03 -14.73 14.28
C LEU A 318 -16.20 -13.51 14.72
N PHE A 319 -15.28 -13.05 13.87
CA PHE A 319 -14.45 -11.87 14.14
C PHE A 319 -15.29 -10.59 14.29
N MET A 320 -16.36 -10.44 13.51
CA MET A 320 -17.23 -9.27 13.58
C MET A 320 -18.11 -9.23 14.85
N ILE A 321 -18.24 -10.35 15.57
CA ILE A 321 -18.93 -10.38 16.86
C ILE A 321 -18.00 -9.81 17.94
N GLN A 322 -18.07 -8.49 18.16
CA GLN A 322 -17.15 -7.76 19.03
C GLN A 322 -16.96 -8.37 20.44
N PRO A 323 -18.01 -8.78 21.18
CA PRO A 323 -17.84 -9.45 22.48
C PRO A 323 -17.00 -10.73 22.39
N LEU A 324 -17.19 -11.53 21.34
CA LEU A 324 -16.46 -12.77 21.12
C LEU A 324 -15.00 -12.46 20.76
N ARG A 325 -14.78 -11.56 19.80
CA ARG A 325 -13.43 -11.13 19.38
C ARG A 325 -12.60 -10.62 20.55
N THR A 326 -13.15 -9.69 21.33
CA THR A 326 -12.43 -9.10 22.47
C THR A 326 -12.13 -10.14 23.54
N ALA A 327 -13.09 -11.03 23.84
CA ALA A 327 -12.86 -12.10 24.81
C ALA A 327 -11.75 -13.05 24.35
N LEU A 328 -11.80 -13.55 23.12
CA LEU A 328 -10.80 -14.47 22.58
C LEU A 328 -9.40 -13.84 22.53
N LEU A 329 -9.27 -12.58 22.10
CA LEU A 329 -7.98 -11.87 22.08
C LEU A 329 -7.42 -11.59 23.48
N SER A 330 -8.26 -11.53 24.53
CA SER A 330 -7.82 -11.28 25.90
C SER A 330 -7.25 -12.51 26.63
N VAL A 331 -7.44 -13.71 26.06
CA VAL A 331 -6.99 -14.96 26.69
C VAL A 331 -5.47 -15.06 26.64
N LYS A 332 -4.86 -15.21 27.80
CA LYS A 332 -3.42 -15.50 27.92
C LYS A 332 -3.20 -17.00 27.92
N ILE A 333 -2.51 -17.50 26.90
CA ILE A 333 -2.12 -18.92 26.81
C ILE A 333 -0.82 -19.12 27.62
N PRO A 334 -0.79 -20.05 28.60
CA PRO A 334 0.41 -20.34 29.37
C PRO A 334 1.59 -20.85 28.49
N PRO A 335 2.84 -20.54 28.84
CA PRO A 335 4.03 -20.91 28.06
C PRO A 335 4.31 -22.42 28.02
N GLU A 336 3.72 -23.19 28.93
CA GLU A 336 3.74 -24.67 28.91
C GLU A 336 3.05 -25.26 27.67
N TYR A 337 2.20 -24.49 26.99
CA TYR A 337 1.62 -24.80 25.67
C TYR A 337 2.37 -24.08 24.54
N GLY A 338 3.68 -23.88 24.73
CA GLY A 338 4.56 -23.04 23.92
C GLY A 338 4.63 -23.37 22.42
N ASP A 339 5.19 -22.46 21.65
CA ASP A 339 5.41 -22.61 20.20
C ASP A 339 6.61 -23.55 19.94
N ASP A 340 6.35 -24.76 19.45
CA ASP A 340 7.38 -25.57 18.76
C ASP A 340 7.67 -25.04 17.33
N GLU A 341 6.99 -23.98 16.90
CA GLU A 341 7.29 -23.29 15.64
C GLU A 341 8.45 -22.32 15.88
N SER A 342 9.66 -22.74 15.51
CA SER A 342 10.76 -21.83 15.23
C SER A 342 10.26 -20.72 14.28
N GLU A 343 10.52 -19.45 14.62
CA GLU A 343 10.26 -18.25 13.80
C GLU A 343 10.76 -18.33 12.33
N GLU A 344 11.49 -19.38 11.97
CA GLU A 344 11.97 -19.68 10.62
C GLU A 344 10.85 -19.96 9.61
N ASP A 345 9.66 -20.41 10.03
CA ASP A 345 8.54 -20.66 9.10
C ASP A 345 7.75 -19.38 8.73
N ASP A 346 7.79 -18.32 9.55
CA ASP A 346 7.19 -17.00 9.23
C ASP A 346 8.05 -16.19 8.24
N LEU A 347 9.34 -16.53 8.09
CA LEU A 347 10.24 -15.95 7.10
C LEU A 347 10.01 -16.49 5.68
N ARG A 348 9.41 -17.68 5.55
CA ARG A 348 9.05 -18.30 4.26
C ARG A 348 7.73 -17.73 3.73
N ARG A 349 7.73 -16.44 3.40
CA ARG A 349 6.52 -15.76 2.93
C ARG A 349 5.97 -16.34 1.62
N ASP A 350 6.79 -16.86 0.70
CA ASP A 350 6.32 -16.96 -0.69
C ASP A 350 6.25 -18.34 -1.36
N THR A 351 6.63 -19.45 -0.72
CA THR A 351 6.48 -20.78 -1.35
C THR A 351 5.43 -21.63 -0.64
N PHE A 352 4.15 -21.42 -0.97
CA PHE A 352 3.15 -22.48 -0.79
C PHE A 352 2.71 -22.93 -2.19
N ASP A 353 3.40 -23.94 -2.69
CA ASP A 353 3.07 -24.60 -3.93
C ASP A 353 2.07 -25.73 -3.62
N PRO A 354 0.78 -25.61 -4.01
CA PRO A 354 -0.19 -26.66 -3.76
C PRO A 354 0.00 -27.87 -4.71
N ILE A 355 1.07 -27.86 -5.52
CA ILE A 355 1.44 -28.90 -6.50
C ILE A 355 2.41 -29.94 -5.92
N SER A 356 2.97 -29.74 -4.72
CA SER A 356 3.83 -30.77 -4.10
C SER A 356 3.00 -31.97 -3.65
N ASP A 357 2.99 -33.00 -4.50
CA ASP A 357 2.55 -34.36 -4.22
C ASP A 357 2.97 -34.79 -2.81
N GLY A 358 2.03 -35.41 -2.09
CA GLY A 358 2.17 -35.87 -0.71
C GLY A 358 3.28 -36.90 -0.48
N LYS A 359 4.53 -36.44 -0.50
CA LYS A 359 5.73 -37.15 -0.04
C LYS A 359 6.71 -36.17 0.58
N SER A 360 6.31 -35.48 1.65
CA SER A 360 7.29 -35.09 2.65
C SER A 360 7.79 -36.39 3.30
N SER A 361 9.05 -36.71 3.02
CA SER A 361 9.74 -37.84 3.63
C SER A 361 9.76 -37.61 5.15
N ILE A 362 8.87 -38.30 5.85
CA ILE A 362 8.94 -38.49 7.28
C ILE A 362 10.31 -39.12 7.55
N LYS A 363 11.24 -38.35 8.10
CA LYS A 363 12.38 -38.94 8.77
C LYS A 363 11.80 -39.72 9.95
N ASP A 364 11.80 -41.04 9.81
CA ASP A 364 11.45 -42.02 10.83
C ASP A 364 12.31 -41.80 12.09
N ASN A 365 11.91 -40.86 12.94
CA ASN A 365 12.25 -40.93 14.35
C ASN A 365 11.36 -42.02 14.93
N LYS A 366 11.92 -43.23 15.02
CA LYS A 366 11.39 -44.36 15.79
C LYS A 366 11.10 -43.88 17.23
N ILE A 367 9.88 -43.41 17.46
CA ILE A 367 9.32 -43.32 18.80
C ILE A 367 8.99 -44.76 19.20
N THR A 368 9.83 -45.31 20.06
CA THR A 368 9.54 -46.50 20.85
C THR A 368 8.16 -46.36 21.48
N VAL A 369 7.23 -47.20 21.06
CA VAL A 369 5.88 -47.31 21.60
C VAL A 369 5.98 -47.82 23.05
N SER A 370 5.77 -46.93 24.00
CA SER A 370 5.30 -47.27 25.35
C SER A 370 3.79 -46.97 25.39
N PRO A 371 2.92 -47.97 25.63
CA PRO A 371 1.49 -47.73 25.70
C PRO A 371 1.16 -47.01 27.01
N THR A 372 0.15 -46.14 26.97
CA THR A 372 -0.39 -45.28 28.06
C THR A 372 0.22 -43.88 28.21
N LYS A 373 0.11 -43.02 27.19
CA LYS A 373 0.02 -41.55 27.39
C LYS A 373 -1.41 -41.11 27.13
N ASP A 374 -1.94 -40.28 28.02
CA ASP A 374 -3.35 -39.92 28.14
C ASP A 374 -3.91 -39.18 26.91
N THR A 375 -4.78 -39.84 26.14
CA THR A 375 -5.49 -39.28 24.96
C THR A 375 -6.27 -37.99 25.23
N LYS A 376 -6.50 -37.65 26.50
CA LYS A 376 -7.14 -36.40 26.92
C LYS A 376 -6.19 -35.20 26.85
N ASN A 377 -4.91 -35.39 27.16
CA ASN A 377 -3.93 -34.30 27.13
C ASN A 377 -3.67 -33.83 25.69
N ASP A 378 -3.54 -34.77 24.75
CA ASP A 378 -3.32 -34.46 23.33
C ASP A 378 -4.49 -33.66 22.72
N ARG A 379 -5.74 -33.94 23.14
CA ARG A 379 -6.93 -33.21 22.69
C ARG A 379 -7.00 -31.80 23.27
N ASN A 380 -6.64 -31.64 24.54
CA ASN A 380 -6.60 -30.34 25.20
C ASN A 380 -5.54 -29.44 24.56
N GLU A 381 -4.37 -30.00 24.26
CA GLU A 381 -3.28 -29.29 23.57
C GLU A 381 -3.71 -28.86 22.15
N TYR A 382 -4.34 -29.75 21.39
CA TYR A 382 -4.90 -29.42 20.08
C TYR A 382 -5.89 -28.24 20.14
N ASN A 383 -6.83 -28.27 21.08
CA ASN A 383 -7.82 -27.20 21.24
C ASN A 383 -7.16 -25.85 21.56
N ILE A 384 -6.12 -25.85 22.41
CA ILE A 384 -5.34 -24.65 22.72
C ILE A 384 -4.57 -24.15 21.49
N GLN A 385 -4.01 -25.04 20.66
CA GLN A 385 -3.36 -24.65 19.40
C GLN A 385 -4.38 -24.01 18.43
N ILE A 386 -5.60 -24.54 18.34
CA ILE A 386 -6.68 -23.93 17.56
C ILE A 386 -7.00 -22.52 18.07
N LEU A 387 -7.19 -22.36 19.39
CA LEU A 387 -7.41 -21.04 20.00
C LEU A 387 -6.28 -20.07 19.63
N ARG A 388 -5.02 -20.50 19.70
CA ARG A 388 -3.84 -19.69 19.35
C ARG A 388 -3.88 -19.25 17.88
N GLN A 389 -4.17 -20.15 16.96
CA GLN A 389 -4.27 -19.79 15.53
C GLN A 389 -5.44 -18.84 15.26
N ILE A 390 -6.58 -19.01 15.94
CA ILE A 390 -7.70 -18.08 15.86
C ILE A 390 -7.31 -16.70 16.40
N GLN A 391 -6.57 -16.63 17.52
CA GLN A 391 -6.04 -15.37 18.03
C GLN A 391 -5.08 -14.70 17.03
N ARG A 392 -4.18 -15.45 16.39
CA ARG A 392 -3.30 -14.93 15.32
C ARG A 392 -4.12 -14.37 14.17
N ILE A 393 -5.12 -15.11 13.68
CA ILE A 393 -6.04 -14.65 12.63
C ILE A 393 -6.73 -13.36 13.06
N PHE A 394 -7.34 -13.32 14.24
CA PHE A 394 -8.07 -12.15 14.73
C PHE A 394 -7.14 -10.94 14.94
N GLY A 395 -5.91 -11.16 15.41
CA GLY A 395 -4.90 -10.12 15.52
C GLY A 395 -4.56 -9.50 14.17
N HIS A 396 -4.33 -10.33 13.14
CA HIS A 396 -4.08 -9.84 11.79
C HIS A 396 -5.30 -9.17 11.16
N LEU A 397 -6.52 -9.68 11.40
CA LEU A 397 -7.75 -9.03 10.92
C LEU A 397 -7.95 -7.65 11.58
N LEU A 398 -7.48 -7.49 12.81
CA LEU A 398 -7.58 -6.23 13.55
C LEU A 398 -6.50 -5.22 13.12
N GLU A 399 -5.23 -5.64 13.03
CA GLU A 399 -4.08 -4.72 12.97
C GLU A 399 -3.30 -4.75 11.65
N SER A 400 -3.47 -5.77 10.79
CA SER A 400 -2.66 -5.88 9.57
C SER A 400 -2.84 -4.66 8.66
N LYS A 401 -1.74 -4.17 8.09
CA LYS A 401 -1.71 -3.13 7.05
C LYS A 401 -1.89 -3.69 5.63
N LEU A 402 -1.98 -5.02 5.49
CA LEU A 402 -2.15 -5.72 4.22
C LEU A 402 -3.63 -5.91 3.85
N GLN A 403 -3.89 -6.09 2.56
CA GLN A 403 -5.22 -6.37 2.01
C GLN A 403 -5.85 -7.64 2.59
N TYR A 404 -5.04 -8.68 2.83
CA TYR A 404 -5.50 -9.94 3.41
C TYR A 404 -4.41 -10.64 4.22
N TYR A 405 -4.82 -11.55 5.10
CA TYR A 405 -3.95 -12.46 5.84
C TYR A 405 -3.99 -13.88 5.26
N ILE A 406 -2.88 -14.61 5.34
CA ILE A 406 -2.76 -16.01 4.90
C ILE A 406 -2.63 -16.90 6.16
N PRO A 407 -3.70 -17.60 6.58
CA PRO A 407 -3.69 -18.37 7.82
C PRO A 407 -3.05 -19.76 7.66
N LYS A 408 -1.78 -19.81 7.21
CA LYS A 408 -1.04 -21.07 6.97
C LYS A 408 -0.97 -21.96 8.21
N GLY A 409 -0.70 -21.36 9.38
CA GLY A 409 -0.63 -22.09 10.65
C GLY A 409 -1.95 -22.78 11.00
N PHE A 410 -3.08 -22.10 10.79
CA PHE A 410 -4.42 -22.69 10.98
C PHE A 410 -4.67 -23.87 10.03
N TRP A 411 -4.37 -23.71 8.74
CA TRP A 411 -4.56 -24.78 7.75
C TRP A 411 -3.75 -26.03 8.06
N LYS A 412 -2.54 -25.87 8.59
CA LYS A 412 -1.64 -26.98 8.94
C LYS A 412 -2.15 -27.81 10.11
N ILE A 413 -2.81 -27.17 11.09
CA ILE A 413 -3.24 -27.85 12.32
C ILE A 413 -4.69 -28.31 12.29
N PHE A 414 -5.58 -27.61 11.59
CA PHE A 414 -7.03 -27.84 11.67
C PHE A 414 -7.41 -29.22 11.11
N LYS A 415 -8.27 -29.93 11.84
CA LYS A 415 -8.74 -31.28 11.51
C LYS A 415 -10.26 -31.37 11.56
N PHE A 416 -10.85 -32.08 10.60
CA PHE A 416 -12.25 -32.51 10.64
C PHE A 416 -12.33 -33.94 11.15
N ALA A 417 -13.15 -34.19 12.17
CA ALA A 417 -13.34 -35.51 12.78
C ALA A 417 -12.02 -36.26 13.14
N GLY A 418 -10.92 -35.51 13.38
CA GLY A 418 -9.59 -36.06 13.67
C GLY A 418 -8.69 -36.26 12.47
N GLU A 419 -9.19 -36.08 11.24
CA GLU A 419 -8.42 -36.18 10.00
C GLU A 419 -7.95 -34.80 9.51
N PRO A 420 -6.72 -34.70 8.95
CA PRO A 420 -6.24 -33.47 8.33
C PRO A 420 -7.14 -33.02 7.18
N VAL A 421 -7.38 -31.72 7.08
CA VAL A 421 -8.24 -31.16 6.03
C VAL A 421 -7.47 -30.98 4.72
N ASN A 422 -8.02 -31.49 3.62
CA ASN A 422 -7.58 -31.12 2.29
C ASN A 422 -8.16 -29.76 1.89
N LEU A 423 -7.30 -28.76 1.66
CA LEU A 423 -7.69 -27.37 1.40
C LEU A 423 -8.38 -27.17 0.03
N ARG A 424 -8.37 -28.20 -0.84
CA ARG A 424 -9.07 -28.19 -2.13
C ARG A 424 -10.47 -28.79 -2.05
N ASP A 425 -10.84 -29.39 -0.92
CA ASP A 425 -12.16 -30.00 -0.74
C ASP A 425 -13.11 -29.00 -0.06
N GLN A 426 -14.27 -28.80 -0.68
CA GLN A 426 -15.32 -27.96 -0.12
C GLN A 426 -16.03 -28.71 1.02
N GLN A 427 -16.28 -28.00 2.13
CA GLN A 427 -16.97 -28.55 3.31
C GLN A 427 -18.18 -27.69 3.66
N ASP A 428 -19.05 -28.21 4.53
CA ASP A 428 -20.17 -27.47 5.10
C ASP A 428 -19.65 -26.41 6.09
N ALA A 429 -20.02 -25.15 5.87
CA ALA A 429 -19.67 -24.03 6.74
C ALA A 429 -20.26 -24.17 8.15
N ILE A 430 -21.42 -24.80 8.29
CA ILE A 430 -22.07 -25.03 9.59
C ILE A 430 -21.29 -26.09 10.38
N GLU A 431 -20.86 -27.16 9.72
CA GLU A 431 -20.02 -28.19 10.35
C GLU A 431 -18.69 -27.60 10.82
N PHE A 432 -18.07 -26.75 10.00
CA PHE A 432 -16.88 -25.99 10.39
C PHE A 432 -17.14 -25.10 11.61
N LEU A 433 -18.24 -24.33 11.60
CA LEU A 433 -18.62 -23.45 12.70
C LEU A 433 -18.75 -24.22 14.02
N ASN A 434 -19.50 -25.33 14.02
CA ASN A 434 -19.69 -26.14 15.22
C ASN A 434 -18.35 -26.70 15.74
N THR A 435 -17.53 -27.24 14.83
CA THR A 435 -16.21 -27.81 15.18
C THR A 435 -15.29 -26.76 15.81
N VAL A 436 -15.25 -25.54 15.26
CA VAL A 436 -14.42 -24.45 15.78
C VAL A 436 -14.94 -23.94 17.12
N VAL A 437 -16.26 -23.73 17.25
CA VAL A 437 -16.89 -23.28 18.49
C VAL A 437 -16.63 -24.27 19.64
N ASP A 438 -16.81 -25.56 19.39
CA ASP A 438 -16.55 -26.61 20.38
C ASP A 438 -15.07 -26.65 20.79
N SER A 439 -14.17 -26.54 19.81
CA SER A 439 -12.72 -26.52 20.07
C SER A 439 -12.32 -25.31 20.92
N LEU A 440 -12.89 -24.13 20.64
CA LEU A 440 -12.63 -22.91 21.40
C LEU A 440 -13.16 -23.02 22.84
N ASP A 441 -14.38 -23.50 23.04
CA ASP A 441 -14.96 -23.62 24.38
C ASP A 441 -14.26 -24.70 25.22
N GLU A 442 -13.81 -25.81 24.64
CA GLU A 442 -12.98 -26.80 25.35
C GLU A 442 -11.57 -26.27 25.64
N ALA A 443 -10.99 -25.44 24.77
CA ALA A 443 -9.72 -24.75 25.06
C ALA A 443 -9.88 -23.80 26.26
N LEU A 444 -10.92 -22.98 26.27
CA LEU A 444 -11.20 -22.04 27.38
C LEU A 444 -11.44 -22.79 28.68
N LYS A 445 -12.20 -23.88 28.64
CA LYS A 445 -12.43 -24.74 29.80
C LYS A 445 -11.15 -25.37 30.33
N THR A 446 -10.25 -25.80 29.45
CA THR A 446 -8.92 -26.30 29.84
C THR A 446 -8.10 -25.22 30.55
N LEU A 447 -8.24 -23.96 30.13
CA LEU A 447 -7.63 -22.79 30.78
C LEU A 447 -8.40 -22.28 32.01
N ASN A 448 -9.43 -22.99 32.48
CA ASN A 448 -10.33 -22.59 33.58
C ASN A 448 -11.06 -21.26 33.34
N LEU A 449 -11.36 -20.96 32.08
CA LEU A 449 -12.11 -19.78 31.64
C LEU A 449 -13.56 -20.16 31.25
N PRO A 450 -14.51 -19.19 31.32
CA PRO A 450 -15.87 -19.45 30.89
C PRO A 450 -15.94 -19.70 29.38
N GLN A 451 -16.80 -20.64 28.99
CA GLN A 451 -17.12 -21.00 27.61
C GLN A 451 -17.85 -19.84 26.90
N ILE A 452 -17.07 -18.94 26.30
CA ILE A 452 -17.59 -17.68 25.77
C ILE A 452 -18.44 -17.90 24.52
N CYS A 453 -18.13 -18.90 23.70
CA CYS A 453 -18.87 -19.14 22.46
C CYS A 453 -20.28 -19.61 22.79
N SER A 454 -20.41 -20.58 23.69
CA SER A 454 -21.69 -21.03 24.24
C SER A 454 -22.46 -19.91 24.93
N LYS A 455 -21.78 -18.97 25.61
CA LYS A 455 -22.45 -17.83 26.25
C LYS A 455 -22.98 -16.79 25.25
N VAL A 456 -22.27 -16.57 24.15
CA VAL A 456 -22.60 -15.53 23.16
C VAL A 456 -23.55 -16.06 22.07
N LEU A 457 -23.35 -17.30 21.63
CA LEU A 457 -24.10 -17.93 20.54
C LEU A 457 -25.19 -18.88 21.04
N GLY A 458 -25.05 -19.40 22.26
CA GLY A 458 -25.94 -20.42 22.80
C GLY A 458 -27.29 -19.85 23.25
N GLY A 459 -28.33 -20.64 23.02
CA GLY A 459 -29.68 -20.42 23.50
C GLY A 459 -30.31 -21.72 24.01
N LYS A 460 -31.55 -21.64 24.47
CA LYS A 460 -32.32 -22.78 24.97
C LYS A 460 -33.70 -22.83 24.34
N PHE A 461 -34.08 -23.99 23.82
CA PHE A 461 -35.47 -24.32 23.50
C PHE A 461 -36.16 -24.95 24.69
N ALA A 462 -37.47 -24.76 24.76
CA ALA A 462 -38.34 -25.63 25.55
C ALA A 462 -39.08 -26.57 24.58
N ASP A 463 -38.60 -27.81 24.43
CA ASP A 463 -39.31 -28.85 23.69
C ASP A 463 -40.55 -29.26 24.49
N GLN A 464 -41.72 -28.89 23.97
CA GLN A 464 -43.00 -29.12 24.62
C GLN A 464 -43.83 -30.13 23.87
N LYS A 465 -44.20 -31.21 24.58
CA LYS A 465 -45.12 -32.25 24.08
C LYS A 465 -46.43 -32.12 24.83
N ILE A 466 -47.41 -31.50 24.18
CA ILE A 466 -48.75 -31.28 24.72
C ILE A 466 -49.67 -32.33 24.11
N CYS A 467 -50.14 -33.28 24.92
CA CYS A 467 -51.03 -34.33 24.45
C CYS A 467 -52.42 -33.75 24.13
N LYS A 468 -53.01 -34.15 23.00
CA LYS A 468 -54.36 -33.68 22.62
C LYS A 468 -55.47 -34.49 23.32
N ASP A 469 -55.22 -35.78 23.55
CA ASP A 469 -56.24 -36.73 24.02
C ASP A 469 -56.15 -37.04 25.53
N CYS A 470 -55.22 -36.42 26.26
CA CYS A 470 -55.07 -36.57 27.70
C CYS A 470 -54.46 -35.30 28.33
N PRO A 471 -54.60 -35.07 29.66
CA PRO A 471 -54.17 -33.82 30.30
C PRO A 471 -52.65 -33.70 30.50
N HIS A 472 -51.85 -34.62 29.94
CA HIS A 472 -50.41 -34.64 30.14
C HIS A 472 -49.70 -33.61 29.25
N ARG A 473 -48.78 -32.86 29.86
CA ARG A 473 -47.86 -31.95 29.19
C ARG A 473 -46.44 -32.25 29.66
N TYR A 474 -45.53 -32.41 28.72
CA TYR A 474 -44.09 -32.57 28.97
C TYR A 474 -43.35 -31.35 28.44
N SER A 475 -42.31 -30.93 29.15
CA SER A 475 -41.41 -29.86 28.73
C SER A 475 -39.98 -30.27 29.07
N ARG A 476 -39.06 -30.11 28.12
CA ARG A 476 -37.63 -30.33 28.31
C ARG A 476 -36.86 -29.13 27.77
N GLU A 477 -35.83 -28.70 28.50
CA GLU A 477 -34.88 -27.71 27.98
C GLU A 477 -33.85 -28.40 27.07
N GLU A 478 -33.61 -27.82 25.90
CA GLU A 478 -32.60 -28.27 24.94
C GLU A 478 -31.73 -27.08 24.53
N ASP A 479 -30.42 -27.20 24.70
CA ASP A 479 -29.46 -26.17 24.31
C ASP A 479 -29.30 -26.16 22.78
N PHE A 480 -29.12 -24.98 22.19
CA PHE A 480 -28.81 -24.82 20.77
C PHE A 480 -27.79 -23.72 20.55
N THR A 481 -26.98 -23.83 19.49
CA THR A 481 -26.07 -22.78 19.01
C THR A 481 -26.52 -22.18 17.68
N LEU A 482 -27.37 -22.91 16.94
CA LEU A 482 -27.90 -22.52 15.65
C LEU A 482 -29.37 -22.95 15.54
N ILE A 483 -30.20 -22.09 14.94
CA ILE A 483 -31.60 -22.39 14.64
C ILE A 483 -31.70 -22.74 13.16
N SER A 484 -31.95 -24.01 12.86
CA SER A 484 -32.25 -24.44 11.49
C SER A 484 -33.70 -24.07 11.15
N VAL A 485 -33.89 -23.25 10.13
CA VAL A 485 -35.22 -22.83 9.65
C VAL A 485 -35.53 -23.47 8.30
N ASP A 486 -36.76 -23.95 8.14
CA ASP A 486 -37.24 -24.55 6.89
C ASP A 486 -37.33 -23.47 5.80
N ILE A 487 -36.64 -23.70 4.68
CA ILE A 487 -36.71 -22.85 3.49
C ILE A 487 -37.55 -23.62 2.46
N ARG A 488 -38.82 -23.23 2.32
CA ARG A 488 -39.78 -23.86 1.40
C ARG A 488 -39.73 -23.28 0.01
#